data_AF-A0A7S0AE56-F1
#
_entry.id   AF-A0A7S0AE56-F1
#
_cell.length_a   1.000
_cell.length_b   1.000
_cell.length_c   1.000
_cell.angle_alpha   90.00
_cell.angle_beta   90.00
_cell.angle_gamma   90.00
#
_symmetry.space_group_name_H-M   'P 1'
#
loop_
_entity.id
_entity.type
_entity.pdbx_description
1 polymer ?
#
loop_
_entity_poly.entity_id
_entity_poly.type
_entity_poly.pdbx_seq_one_letter_code
_entity_poly.pdbx_strand_id
1 'polypeptide(L)'
;FAEQHSDVVLEGRTRWTKSCSHGRESEGYACGMWALLHICSLGVAERHKAVLGGMERATAAHAALTVRNYIQHFFRYVCGHQCQSDFMVMYDKCGFHHCKRFKQITKKNTKPKEESWKEFALWLHEVHNDVTLRLISAEAALHGRRKLTFEEQEAAIWPSTHACRLCYDDKGKWNRNNVFNYLRTEYWPGGIHNWRFVVLDKNDYEYVSPSTFRVEPWTLIRAGMIVIAAFLVADIARQRYLLRTGR
;
A
#
# COMPACT_ATOMS: atom_id res chain seq x y z
N PHE A 1 -10.46 -18.67 7.02
CA PHE A 1 -9.14 -18.39 6.43
C PHE A 1 -8.28 -17.58 7.40
N ALA A 2 -7.96 -18.13 8.57
CA ALA A 2 -7.13 -17.45 9.58
C ALA A 2 -6.29 -18.50 10.31
N GLU A 3 -5.08 -18.75 9.84
CA GLU A 3 -4.09 -19.54 10.58
C GLU A 3 -2.74 -18.82 10.57
N GLN A 4 -2.40 -18.38 11.79
CA GLN A 4 -1.11 -18.15 12.44
C GLN A 4 0.13 -18.09 11.52
N HIS A 5 0.72 -16.89 11.42
CA HIS A 5 1.99 -16.62 10.75
C HIS A 5 3.21 -16.89 11.67
N SER A 6 3.35 -18.09 12.25
CA SER A 6 4.39 -18.37 13.26
C SER A 6 5.79 -18.65 12.72
N ASP A 7 5.99 -18.88 11.42
CA ASP A 7 7.28 -19.33 10.89
C ASP A 7 7.90 -18.31 9.93
N VAL A 8 8.70 -17.38 10.46
CA VAL A 8 9.48 -16.42 9.66
C VAL A 8 10.96 -16.78 9.71
N VAL A 9 11.36 -17.55 8.69
CA VAL A 9 12.69 -17.62 8.03
C VAL A 9 13.90 -18.05 8.88
N LEU A 10 14.34 -19.29 8.69
CA LEU A 10 15.72 -19.74 8.93
C LEU A 10 16.28 -20.38 7.64
N GLU A 11 17.41 -19.85 7.17
CA GLU A 11 18.38 -20.43 6.22
C GLU A 11 18.00 -20.67 4.75
N GLY A 12 18.67 -19.93 3.85
CA GLY A 12 19.13 -20.37 2.51
C GLY A 12 18.11 -20.73 1.42
N ARG A 13 16.85 -21.01 1.77
CA ARG A 13 15.73 -21.26 0.86
C ARG A 13 14.51 -20.57 1.45
N THR A 14 13.90 -19.64 0.71
CA THR A 14 12.63 -19.03 1.10
C THR A 14 11.53 -20.09 1.09
N ARG A 15 11.33 -20.77 2.22
CA ARG A 15 10.21 -21.69 2.43
C ARG A 15 9.03 -20.90 2.96
N TRP A 16 7.97 -20.84 2.17
CA TRP A 16 6.71 -20.25 2.58
C TRP A 16 5.85 -21.27 3.31
N THR A 17 5.09 -20.84 4.32
CA THR A 17 4.10 -21.71 4.95
C THR A 17 3.03 -22.12 3.93
N LYS A 18 2.35 -23.25 4.16
CA LYS A 18 1.21 -23.65 3.32
C LYS A 18 0.09 -22.62 3.32
N SER A 19 -0.09 -21.91 4.44
CA SER A 19 -1.05 -20.81 4.60
C SER A 19 -0.75 -19.66 3.64
N CYS A 20 0.50 -19.23 3.53
CA CYS A 20 0.90 -18.15 2.61
C CYS A 20 1.04 -18.58 1.14
N SER A 21 1.47 -19.81 0.89
CA SER A 21 1.72 -20.29 -0.48
C SER A 21 0.49 -20.89 -1.14
N HIS A 22 -0.55 -21.28 -0.39
CA HIS A 22 -1.69 -22.05 -0.90
C HIS A 22 -1.28 -23.29 -1.74
N GLY A 23 -0.11 -23.87 -1.44
CA GLY A 23 0.45 -24.99 -2.21
C GLY A 23 1.23 -24.59 -3.47
N ARG A 24 1.39 -23.29 -3.75
CA ARG A 24 2.16 -22.71 -4.86
C ARG A 24 3.24 -21.79 -4.32
N GLU A 25 4.51 -22.19 -4.44
CA GLU A 25 5.64 -21.43 -3.89
C GLU A 25 5.72 -19.97 -4.40
N SER A 26 5.22 -19.69 -5.61
CA SER A 26 5.19 -18.35 -6.20
C SER A 26 4.24 -17.37 -5.50
N GLU A 27 3.24 -17.85 -4.75
CA GLU A 27 2.23 -16.99 -4.11
C GLU A 27 2.68 -16.51 -2.72
N GLY A 28 3.67 -17.18 -2.12
CA GLY A 28 4.11 -16.90 -0.75
C GLY A 28 4.79 -15.54 -0.57
N TYR A 29 5.45 -15.00 -1.60
CA TYR A 29 6.12 -13.70 -1.51
C TYR A 29 5.14 -12.55 -1.25
N ALA A 30 3.98 -12.53 -1.92
CA ALA A 30 2.99 -11.48 -1.72
C ALA A 30 2.42 -11.52 -0.30
N CYS A 31 2.11 -12.73 0.21
CA CYS A 31 1.69 -12.94 1.59
C CYS A 31 2.75 -12.46 2.60
N GLY A 32 4.01 -12.86 2.40
CA GLY A 32 5.12 -12.43 3.25
C GLY A 32 5.35 -10.92 3.23
N MET A 33 5.17 -10.27 2.07
CA MET A 33 5.23 -8.82 1.99
C MET A 33 4.12 -8.17 2.80
N TRP A 34 2.87 -8.62 2.67
CA TRP A 34 1.77 -8.06 3.49
C TRP A 34 2.06 -8.20 4.98
N ALA A 35 2.58 -9.35 5.41
CA ALA A 35 3.00 -9.55 6.80
C ALA A 35 4.10 -8.56 7.22
N LEU A 36 5.14 -8.37 6.40
CA LEU A 36 6.19 -7.39 6.65
C LEU A 36 5.64 -5.96 6.77
N LEU A 37 4.74 -5.56 5.87
CA LEU A 37 4.13 -4.23 5.91
C LEU A 37 3.32 -4.03 7.20
N HIS A 38 2.55 -5.04 7.63
CA HIS A 38 1.84 -5.01 8.93
C HIS A 38 2.82 -4.89 10.10
N ILE A 39 3.89 -5.69 10.14
CA ILE A 39 4.96 -5.62 11.14
C ILE A 39 5.56 -4.21 11.19
N CYS A 40 5.94 -3.64 10.04
CA CYS A 40 6.50 -2.29 9.98
C CYS A 40 5.52 -1.24 10.49
N SER A 41 4.23 -1.35 10.12
CA SER A 41 3.19 -0.41 10.55
C SER A 41 2.93 -0.45 12.06
N LEU A 42 2.96 -1.64 12.67
CA LEU A 42 2.87 -1.84 14.12
C LEU A 42 4.13 -1.35 14.81
N GLY A 43 5.31 -1.60 14.22
CA GLY A 43 6.58 -1.11 14.72
C GLY A 43 6.59 0.41 14.90
N VAL A 44 6.06 1.17 13.93
CA VAL A 44 5.88 2.62 14.06
C VAL A 44 5.00 2.96 15.26
N ALA A 45 3.86 2.27 15.42
CA ALA A 45 2.95 2.52 16.52
C ALA A 45 3.55 2.19 17.90
N GLU A 46 4.26 1.09 18.02
CA GLU A 46 4.80 0.58 19.30
C GLU A 46 6.14 1.25 19.66
N ARG A 47 6.94 1.68 18.68
CA ARG A 47 8.32 2.16 18.89
C ARG A 47 8.51 3.66 18.73
N HIS A 48 7.48 4.44 18.42
CA HIS A 48 7.61 5.89 18.22
C HIS A 48 8.26 6.63 19.40
N LYS A 49 8.08 6.15 20.64
CA LYS A 49 8.69 6.76 21.85
C LYS A 49 10.19 6.47 21.99
N ALA A 50 10.71 5.49 21.27
CA ALA A 50 12.12 5.10 21.29
C ALA A 50 12.95 5.81 20.20
N VAL A 51 12.37 6.77 19.47
CA VAL A 51 13.08 7.52 18.43
C VAL A 51 13.57 8.85 19.01
N LEU A 52 14.87 9.12 18.85
CA LEU A 52 15.52 10.35 19.29
C LEU A 52 16.03 11.13 18.08
N GLY A 53 15.64 12.40 17.97
CA GLY A 53 15.90 13.17 16.74
C GLY A 53 15.07 12.66 15.55
N GLY A 54 15.01 13.44 14.47
CA GLY A 54 14.37 13.07 13.21
C GLY A 54 12.95 12.47 13.28
N MET A 55 12.13 12.80 14.28
CA MET A 55 10.83 12.17 14.54
C MET A 55 9.86 12.22 13.35
N GLU A 56 10.00 13.22 12.48
CA GLU A 56 9.24 13.34 11.23
C GLU A 56 9.42 12.14 10.29
N ARG A 57 10.58 11.46 10.36
CA ARG A 57 10.92 10.26 9.61
C ARG A 57 10.36 8.97 10.23
N ALA A 58 9.82 9.04 11.44
CA ALA A 58 9.22 7.92 12.15
C ALA A 58 7.69 8.05 12.27
N THR A 59 7.07 8.98 11.53
CA THR A 59 5.61 9.19 11.53
C THR A 59 4.86 8.12 10.73
N ALA A 60 3.58 7.91 11.04
CA ALA A 60 2.65 7.13 10.22
C ALA A 60 2.62 7.65 8.76
N ALA A 61 2.61 8.97 8.57
CA ALA A 61 2.62 9.57 7.25
C ALA A 61 3.90 9.21 6.47
N HIS A 62 5.06 9.34 7.11
CA HIS A 62 6.33 9.02 6.48
C HIS A 62 6.49 7.52 6.19
N ALA A 63 6.09 6.67 7.14
CA ALA A 63 6.12 5.22 6.96
C ALA A 63 5.19 4.77 5.82
N ALA A 64 3.97 5.30 5.76
CA ALA A 64 3.03 4.98 4.68
C ALA A 64 3.53 5.47 3.31
N LEU A 65 4.13 6.67 3.24
CA LEU A 65 4.77 7.17 2.03
C LEU A 65 5.95 6.29 1.61
N THR A 66 6.75 5.83 2.58
CA THR A 66 7.88 4.92 2.33
C THR A 66 7.39 3.60 1.74
N VAL A 67 6.33 3.02 2.30
CA VAL A 67 5.71 1.80 1.75
C VAL A 67 5.17 2.03 0.35
N ARG A 68 4.48 3.16 0.11
CA ARG A 68 3.99 3.53 -1.22
C ARG A 68 5.13 3.66 -2.24
N ASN A 69 6.23 4.31 -1.87
CA ASN A 69 7.40 4.45 -2.75
C ASN A 69 8.11 3.11 -2.97
N TYR A 70 8.22 2.28 -1.93
CA TYR A 70 8.74 0.93 -2.08
C TYR A 70 7.91 0.12 -3.08
N ILE A 71 6.58 0.17 -2.97
CA ILE A 71 5.67 -0.53 -3.88
C ILE A 71 5.82 -0.01 -5.31
N GLN A 72 5.96 1.30 -5.50
CA GLN A 72 6.20 1.91 -6.81
C GLN A 72 7.48 1.42 -7.48
N HIS A 73 8.55 1.24 -6.72
CA HIS A 73 9.87 0.98 -7.30
C HIS A 73 10.24 -0.50 -7.36
N PHE A 74 9.78 -1.31 -6.41
CA PHE A 74 10.26 -2.68 -6.25
C PHE A 74 9.20 -3.76 -6.49
N PHE A 75 7.90 -3.43 -6.43
CA PHE A 75 6.83 -4.43 -6.42
C PHE A 75 6.21 -4.73 -7.79
N ARG A 76 6.63 -4.01 -8.84
CA ARG A 76 6.09 -4.16 -10.21
C ARG A 76 6.19 -5.58 -10.75
N TYR A 77 7.27 -6.29 -10.44
CA TYR A 77 7.55 -7.62 -10.98
C TYR A 77 6.79 -8.76 -10.28
N VAL A 78 6.13 -8.47 -9.17
CA VAL A 78 5.56 -9.50 -8.28
C VAL A 78 4.15 -9.90 -8.71
N CYS A 79 3.28 -8.93 -8.98
CA CYS A 79 1.93 -9.22 -9.48
C CYS A 79 1.50 -8.30 -10.64
N GLY A 80 2.49 -7.81 -11.38
CA GLY A 80 2.31 -7.03 -12.59
C GLY A 80 1.96 -5.56 -12.34
N HIS A 81 1.72 -4.83 -13.44
CA HIS A 81 1.40 -3.40 -13.40
C HIS A 81 0.12 -3.08 -12.64
N GLN A 82 -0.87 -3.99 -12.66
CA GLN A 82 -2.20 -3.73 -12.13
C GLN A 82 -2.20 -3.60 -10.60
N CYS A 83 -1.63 -4.56 -9.86
CA CYS A 83 -1.55 -4.49 -8.40
C CYS A 83 -0.86 -3.22 -7.90
N GLN A 84 0.28 -2.92 -8.52
CA GLN A 84 1.06 -1.74 -8.17
C GLN A 84 0.20 -0.50 -8.41
N SER A 85 -0.35 -0.35 -9.62
CA SER A 85 -1.19 0.79 -10.00
C SER A 85 -2.39 0.94 -9.07
N ASP A 86 -3.06 -0.14 -8.70
CA ASP A 86 -4.20 -0.12 -7.79
C ASP A 86 -3.81 0.40 -6.40
N PHE A 87 -2.70 -0.08 -5.84
CA PHE A 87 -2.17 0.43 -4.58
C PHE A 87 -1.80 1.92 -4.69
N MET A 88 -1.11 2.32 -5.77
CA MET A 88 -0.73 3.71 -5.99
C MET A 88 -1.96 4.61 -6.06
N VAL A 89 -2.98 4.22 -6.82
CA VAL A 89 -4.23 4.99 -6.94
C VAL A 89 -4.94 5.10 -5.60
N MET A 90 -4.99 4.00 -4.83
CA MET A 90 -5.60 4.00 -3.49
C MET A 90 -4.87 4.96 -2.55
N TYR A 91 -3.54 5.00 -2.58
CA TYR A 91 -2.76 5.94 -1.79
C TYR A 91 -2.85 7.38 -2.32
N ASP A 92 -2.58 7.62 -3.60
CA ASP A 92 -2.50 8.98 -4.14
C ASP A 92 -3.87 9.69 -4.13
N LYS A 93 -4.99 8.94 -4.15
CA LYS A 93 -6.36 9.49 -4.01
C LYS A 93 -6.88 9.54 -2.57
N CYS A 94 -6.01 9.44 -1.57
CA CYS A 94 -6.42 9.51 -0.16
C CYS A 94 -7.43 8.41 0.26
N GLY A 95 -7.33 7.21 -0.33
CA GLY A 95 -8.17 6.05 -0.02
C GLY A 95 -8.18 5.71 1.47
N PHE A 96 -9.33 5.30 1.98
CA PHE A 96 -9.59 5.11 3.43
C PHE A 96 -9.21 6.33 4.29
N HIS A 97 -9.31 7.53 3.69
CA HIS A 97 -9.09 8.84 4.31
C HIS A 97 -7.71 9.06 4.96
N HIS A 98 -6.66 8.34 4.54
CA HIS A 98 -5.37 8.42 5.22
C HIS A 98 -4.73 9.82 5.24
N CYS A 99 -4.93 10.65 4.20
CA CYS A 99 -4.46 12.04 4.17
C CYS A 99 -5.01 12.89 5.34
N LYS A 100 -6.14 12.50 5.93
CA LYS A 100 -6.68 13.12 7.16
C LYS A 100 -6.20 12.38 8.42
N ARG A 101 -6.06 11.05 8.36
CA ARG A 101 -5.71 10.20 9.51
C ARG A 101 -4.26 10.35 9.96
N PHE A 102 -3.31 10.49 9.02
CA PHE A 102 -1.88 10.50 9.34
C PHE A 102 -1.35 11.88 9.81
N LYS A 103 -2.23 12.79 10.24
CA LYS A 103 -1.89 14.14 10.69
C LYS A 103 -1.29 14.13 12.10
N GLN A 104 -0.05 13.65 12.21
CA GLN A 104 0.67 13.57 13.49
C GLN A 104 1.44 14.85 13.78
N ILE A 105 2.13 15.42 12.79
CA ILE A 105 2.98 16.60 12.96
C ILE A 105 2.42 17.73 12.09
N THR A 106 1.53 18.54 12.67
CA THR A 106 0.93 19.68 11.95
C THR A 106 1.32 21.03 12.54
N LYS A 107 1.88 21.06 13.76
CA LYS A 107 2.35 22.27 14.43
C LYS A 107 3.66 22.01 15.14
N LYS A 108 4.62 22.92 14.97
CA LYS A 108 5.87 22.95 15.75
C LYS A 108 5.46 22.94 17.25
N ASN A 109 5.97 21.97 18.02
CA ASN A 109 5.74 21.80 19.46
C ASN A 109 4.44 21.13 19.92
N THR A 110 3.61 20.53 19.05
CA THR A 110 2.49 19.68 19.50
C THR A 110 2.86 18.21 19.43
N LYS A 111 2.79 17.50 20.56
CA LYS A 111 2.94 16.03 20.57
C LYS A 111 1.74 15.40 19.84
N PRO A 112 1.96 14.46 18.91
CA PRO A 112 0.86 13.72 18.28
C PRO A 112 0.03 13.00 19.35
N LYS A 113 -1.28 12.86 19.11
CA LYS A 113 -2.16 12.06 19.96
C LYS A 113 -1.73 10.59 19.92
N GLU A 114 -1.80 9.86 21.03
CA GLU A 114 -1.37 8.46 21.08
C GLU A 114 -2.08 7.60 20.02
N GLU A 115 -3.38 7.84 19.83
CA GLU A 115 -4.22 7.12 18.87
C GLU A 115 -3.75 7.31 17.42
N SER A 116 -3.16 8.47 17.13
CA SER A 116 -2.70 8.79 15.77
C SER A 116 -1.56 7.88 15.31
N TRP A 117 -0.81 7.28 16.23
CA TRP A 117 0.27 6.34 15.91
C TRP A 117 -0.24 4.99 15.40
N LYS A 118 -1.46 4.60 15.78
CA LYS A 118 -2.10 3.35 15.35
C LYS A 118 -2.67 3.45 13.93
N GLU A 119 -2.84 4.66 13.41
CA GLU A 119 -3.58 4.92 12.18
C GLU A 119 -3.00 4.21 10.97
N PHE A 120 -1.68 4.09 10.87
CA PHE A 120 -1.05 3.42 9.72
C PHE A 120 -1.36 1.92 9.70
N ALA A 121 -1.24 1.23 10.83
CA ALA A 121 -1.58 -0.18 10.93
C ALA A 121 -3.07 -0.43 10.63
N LEU A 122 -3.95 0.41 11.19
CA LEU A 122 -5.39 0.32 10.93
C LEU A 122 -5.76 0.63 9.48
N TRP A 123 -5.09 1.60 8.85
CA TRP A 123 -5.29 1.91 7.44
C TRP A 123 -4.83 0.75 6.55
N LEU A 124 -3.65 0.19 6.83
CA LEU A 124 -3.11 -0.93 6.06
C LEU A 124 -4.00 -2.18 6.18
N HIS A 125 -4.61 -2.41 7.34
CA HIS A 125 -5.62 -3.46 7.54
C HIS A 125 -6.85 -3.27 6.65
N GLU A 126 -7.42 -2.07 6.60
CA GLU A 126 -8.57 -1.76 5.73
C GLU A 126 -8.20 -1.93 4.25
N VAL A 127 -7.02 -1.46 3.85
CA VAL A 127 -6.48 -1.65 2.49
C VAL A 127 -6.35 -3.13 2.14
N HIS A 128 -5.78 -3.93 3.05
CA HIS A 128 -5.57 -5.35 2.81
C HIS A 128 -6.90 -6.11 2.67
N ASN A 129 -7.91 -5.77 3.48
CA ASN A 129 -9.25 -6.33 3.36
C ASN A 129 -9.93 -5.93 2.04
N ASP A 130 -9.79 -4.68 1.59
CA ASP A 130 -10.33 -4.24 0.30
C ASP A 130 -9.70 -4.99 -0.87
N VAL A 131 -8.37 -5.14 -0.86
CA VAL A 131 -7.64 -5.91 -1.87
C VAL A 131 -8.12 -7.37 -1.88
N THR A 132 -8.24 -7.99 -0.71
CA THR A 132 -8.71 -9.37 -0.58
C THR A 132 -10.11 -9.54 -1.16
N LEU A 133 -11.03 -8.64 -0.79
CA LEU A 133 -12.41 -8.67 -1.29
C LEU A 133 -12.47 -8.45 -2.81
N ARG A 134 -11.68 -7.52 -3.36
CA ARG A 134 -11.59 -7.27 -4.80
C ARG A 134 -11.07 -8.49 -5.56
N LEU A 135 -10.01 -9.14 -5.07
CA LEU A 135 -9.42 -10.32 -5.72
C LEU A 135 -10.41 -11.49 -5.74
N ILE A 136 -11.02 -11.81 -4.59
CA ILE A 136 -12.00 -12.90 -4.50
C ILE A 136 -13.24 -12.58 -5.35
N SER A 137 -13.67 -11.32 -5.40
CA SER A 137 -14.78 -10.90 -6.27
C SER A 137 -14.44 -11.05 -7.76
N ALA A 138 -13.22 -10.69 -8.16
CA ALA A 138 -12.76 -10.84 -9.54
C ALA A 138 -12.69 -12.33 -9.93
N GLU A 139 -12.17 -13.18 -9.06
CA GLU A 139 -12.11 -14.63 -9.26
C GLU A 139 -13.51 -15.24 -9.44
N ALA A 140 -14.46 -14.88 -8.56
CA ALA A 140 -15.84 -15.36 -8.66
C ALA A 140 -16.55 -14.89 -9.94
N ALA A 141 -16.24 -13.67 -10.41
CA ALA A 141 -16.76 -13.16 -11.67
C ALA A 141 -16.16 -13.88 -12.89
N LEU A 142 -14.86 -14.19 -12.86
CA LEU A 142 -14.17 -14.87 -13.97
C LEU A 142 -14.57 -16.34 -14.08
N HIS A 143 -14.53 -17.07 -12.97
CA HIS A 143 -14.73 -18.53 -12.96
C HIS A 143 -16.19 -18.94 -12.74
N GLY A 144 -16.92 -18.19 -11.91
CA GLY A 144 -18.31 -18.49 -11.57
C GLY A 144 -19.34 -17.65 -12.32
N ARG A 145 -18.92 -16.61 -13.05
CA ARG A 145 -19.80 -15.60 -13.66
C ARG A 145 -20.86 -15.06 -12.69
N ARG A 146 -20.48 -14.92 -11.41
CA ARG A 146 -21.38 -14.54 -10.32
C ARG A 146 -20.73 -13.53 -9.38
N LYS A 147 -21.58 -12.94 -8.53
CA LYS A 147 -21.14 -12.13 -7.39
C LYS A 147 -20.88 -13.02 -6.18
N LEU A 148 -20.11 -12.51 -5.22
CA LEU A 148 -19.92 -13.15 -3.93
C LEU A 148 -21.22 -13.16 -3.12
N THR A 149 -21.49 -14.29 -2.48
CA THR A 149 -22.50 -14.42 -1.44
C THR A 149 -22.10 -13.62 -0.20
N PHE A 150 -23.03 -13.41 0.73
CA PHE A 150 -22.73 -12.70 1.97
C PHE A 150 -21.70 -13.45 2.81
N GLU A 151 -21.82 -14.77 2.87
CA GLU A 151 -20.95 -15.68 3.61
C GLU A 151 -19.52 -15.66 3.06
N GLU A 152 -19.36 -15.60 1.73
CA GLU A 152 -18.05 -15.48 1.10
C GLU A 152 -17.40 -14.12 1.36
N GLN A 153 -18.20 -13.04 1.39
CA GLN A 153 -17.70 -11.71 1.73
C GLN A 153 -17.25 -11.67 3.20
N GLU A 154 -18.02 -12.25 4.12
CA GLU A 154 -17.63 -12.34 5.53
C GLU A 154 -16.34 -13.16 5.71
N ALA A 155 -16.22 -14.29 4.99
CA ALA A 155 -15.05 -15.16 5.06
C ALA A 155 -13.79 -14.53 4.45
N ALA A 156 -13.94 -13.60 3.50
CA ALA A 156 -12.86 -12.83 2.89
C ALA A 156 -12.33 -11.71 3.80
N ILE A 157 -13.15 -11.21 4.71
CA ILE A 157 -12.78 -10.13 5.62
C ILE A 157 -12.02 -10.70 6.81
N TRP A 158 -10.88 -10.08 7.12
CA TRP A 158 -10.02 -10.49 8.22
C TRP A 158 -9.92 -9.40 9.31
N PRO A 159 -9.91 -9.75 10.60
CA PRO A 159 -10.26 -11.06 11.14
C PRO A 159 -11.76 -11.30 10.98
N SER A 160 -12.18 -12.56 10.87
CA SER A 160 -13.62 -12.89 10.87
C SER A 160 -14.23 -12.63 12.25
N THR A 161 -15.57 -12.54 12.32
CA THR A 161 -16.31 -12.40 13.58
C THR A 161 -15.99 -13.53 14.57
N HIS A 162 -15.76 -14.74 14.06
CA HIS A 162 -15.35 -15.89 14.86
C HIS A 162 -13.91 -15.76 15.38
N ALA A 163 -12.99 -15.23 14.57
CA ALA A 163 -11.60 -15.05 14.97
C ALA A 163 -11.44 -13.91 15.99
N CYS A 164 -12.21 -12.83 15.85
CA CYS A 164 -12.18 -11.70 16.78
C CYS A 164 -13.56 -11.07 16.96
N ARG A 165 -14.38 -11.63 17.86
CA ARG A 165 -15.70 -11.05 18.17
C ARG A 165 -15.62 -9.62 18.69
N LEU A 166 -14.60 -9.31 19.49
CA LEU A 166 -14.39 -7.98 20.06
C LEU A 166 -13.95 -6.94 19.02
N CYS A 167 -13.49 -7.37 17.84
CA CYS A 167 -13.10 -6.47 16.77
C CYS A 167 -14.31 -5.79 16.13
N TYR A 168 -15.54 -6.20 16.45
CA TYR A 168 -16.77 -5.62 15.96
C TYR A 168 -17.57 -5.00 17.12
N ASP A 169 -18.19 -3.85 16.87
CA ASP A 169 -19.17 -3.25 17.77
C ASP A 169 -20.57 -3.86 17.57
N ASP A 170 -21.54 -3.47 18.40
CA ASP A 170 -22.91 -3.98 18.34
C ASP A 170 -23.63 -3.67 17.01
N LYS A 171 -23.06 -2.78 16.18
CA LYS A 171 -23.56 -2.40 14.86
C LYS A 171 -22.78 -3.09 13.74
N GLY A 172 -21.89 -4.02 14.06
CA GLY A 172 -21.04 -4.73 13.10
C GLY A 172 -19.92 -3.87 12.50
N LYS A 173 -19.60 -2.71 13.08
CA LYS A 173 -18.48 -1.88 12.64
C LYS A 173 -17.21 -2.23 13.39
N TRP A 174 -16.07 -1.95 12.78
CA TRP A 174 -14.77 -2.19 13.41
C TRP A 174 -14.58 -1.41 14.71
N ASN A 175 -14.38 -2.12 15.81
CA ASN A 175 -13.77 -1.59 17.03
C ASN A 175 -12.26 -1.46 16.81
N ARG A 176 -11.84 -0.24 16.49
CA ARG A 176 -10.45 0.10 16.12
C ARG A 176 -9.41 -0.33 17.15
N ASN A 177 -9.72 -0.22 18.43
CA ASN A 177 -8.78 -0.61 19.49
C ASN A 177 -8.61 -2.13 19.53
N ASN A 178 -9.70 -2.88 19.43
CA ASN A 178 -9.64 -4.34 19.43
C ASN A 178 -9.03 -4.89 18.14
N VAL A 179 -9.28 -4.26 16.98
CA VAL A 179 -8.59 -4.58 15.73
C VAL A 179 -7.08 -4.36 15.86
N PHE A 180 -6.66 -3.21 16.41
CA PHE A 180 -5.24 -2.94 16.62
C PHE A 180 -4.59 -3.96 17.57
N ASN A 181 -5.27 -4.30 18.67
CA ASN A 181 -4.77 -5.31 19.60
C ASN A 181 -4.67 -6.68 18.95
N TYR A 182 -5.63 -7.06 18.11
CA TYR A 182 -5.60 -8.30 17.34
C TYR A 182 -4.44 -8.32 16.33
N LEU A 183 -4.22 -7.22 15.59
CA LEU A 183 -3.06 -7.08 14.71
C LEU A 183 -1.74 -7.24 15.48
N ARG A 184 -1.67 -6.67 16.69
CA ARG A 184 -0.50 -6.79 17.56
C ARG A 184 -0.26 -8.23 18.01
N THR A 185 -1.30 -8.99 18.36
CA THR A 185 -1.13 -10.41 18.73
C THR A 185 -0.66 -11.26 17.56
N GLU A 186 -1.12 -10.94 16.35
CA GLU A 186 -0.78 -11.71 15.14
C GLU A 186 0.62 -11.39 14.60
N TYR A 187 0.96 -10.11 14.46
CA TYR A 187 2.17 -9.67 13.77
C TYR A 187 3.26 -9.18 14.73
N TRP A 188 2.97 -9.01 16.01
CA TRP A 188 3.93 -8.53 17.01
C TRP A 188 3.83 -9.29 18.35
N PRO A 189 3.71 -10.64 18.36
CA PRO A 189 3.40 -11.42 19.56
C PRO A 189 4.46 -11.27 20.67
N GLY A 190 5.73 -11.09 20.29
CA GLY A 190 6.83 -10.92 21.25
C GLY A 190 6.88 -9.55 21.93
N GLY A 191 6.22 -8.53 21.37
CA GLY A 191 6.38 -7.17 21.91
C GLY A 191 7.78 -6.59 21.65
N ILE A 192 8.17 -5.63 22.46
CA ILE A 192 9.47 -4.96 22.34
C ILE A 192 10.48 -5.72 23.22
N HIS A 193 11.38 -6.47 22.59
CA HIS A 193 12.46 -7.17 23.30
C HIS A 193 13.75 -6.35 23.42
N ASN A 194 13.93 -5.34 22.56
CA ASN A 194 15.15 -4.53 22.51
C ASN A 194 14.83 -3.04 22.67
N TRP A 195 15.10 -2.48 23.84
CA TRP A 195 14.80 -1.09 24.22
C TRP A 195 15.73 -0.04 23.62
N ARG A 196 16.65 -0.41 22.72
CA ARG A 196 17.60 0.55 22.13
C ARG A 196 16.85 1.69 21.46
N PHE A 197 17.31 2.91 21.75
CA PHE A 197 16.86 4.10 21.05
C PHE A 197 17.34 4.06 19.60
N VAL A 198 16.46 4.52 18.70
CA VAL A 198 16.81 4.79 17.31
C VAL A 198 17.14 6.28 17.23
N VAL A 199 18.41 6.60 17.01
CA VAL A 199 18.85 7.99 16.85
C VAL A 199 18.83 8.33 15.37
N LEU A 200 18.02 9.32 15.00
CA LEU A 200 17.93 9.82 13.63
C LEU A 200 18.52 11.23 13.57
N ASP A 201 19.51 11.42 12.70
CA ASP A 201 20.06 12.75 12.43
C ASP A 201 18.99 13.61 11.74
N LYS A 202 18.83 14.84 12.24
CA LYS A 202 17.94 15.85 11.66
C LYS A 202 18.55 16.52 10.44
N ASN A 203 19.88 16.55 10.34
CA ASN A 203 20.59 17.30 9.30
C ASN A 203 20.58 16.59 7.94
N ASP A 204 20.32 15.29 7.90
CA ASP A 204 20.24 14.49 6.67
C ASP A 204 18.87 14.53 5.98
N TYR A 205 17.91 15.30 6.51
CA TYR A 205 16.53 15.32 6.01
C TYR A 205 16.20 16.61 5.26
N GLU A 206 16.64 16.71 4.01
CA GLU A 206 15.93 17.56 3.04
C GLU A 206 14.65 16.83 2.63
N TYR A 207 13.50 17.30 3.11
CA TYR A 207 12.20 16.89 2.59
C TYR A 207 12.12 17.32 1.12
N VAL A 208 12.45 16.42 0.20
CA VAL A 208 12.12 16.58 -1.21
C VAL A 208 10.61 16.37 -1.32
N SER A 209 9.86 17.48 -1.29
CA SER A 209 8.45 17.49 -1.68
C SER A 209 8.30 16.67 -2.97
N PRO A 210 7.23 15.87 -3.14
CA PRO A 210 6.93 15.35 -4.46
C PRO A 210 6.93 16.55 -5.38
N SER A 211 7.90 16.60 -6.30
CA SER A 211 7.91 17.62 -7.33
C SER A 211 6.55 17.48 -7.97
N THR A 212 5.70 18.50 -7.85
CA THR A 212 4.65 18.70 -8.84
C THR A 212 5.39 18.60 -10.15
N PHE A 213 5.20 17.51 -10.90
CA PHE A 213 5.76 17.35 -12.23
C PHE A 213 5.03 18.39 -13.07
N ARG A 214 5.52 19.63 -12.97
CA ARG A 214 5.01 20.77 -13.68
C ARG A 214 5.58 20.55 -15.06
N VAL A 215 4.78 19.92 -15.91
CA VAL A 215 5.06 19.88 -17.32
C VAL A 215 5.17 21.34 -17.73
N GLU A 216 6.40 21.82 -17.93
CA GLU A 216 6.67 23.17 -18.42
C GLU A 216 5.73 23.42 -19.61
N PRO A 217 4.98 24.54 -19.67
CA PRO A 217 4.02 24.79 -20.74
C PRO A 217 4.62 24.58 -22.15
N TRP A 218 5.92 24.85 -22.28
CA TRP A 218 6.72 24.64 -23.48
C TRP A 218 6.81 23.18 -23.92
N THR A 219 6.70 22.21 -23.01
CA THR A 219 6.78 20.77 -23.33
C THR A 219 5.54 20.31 -24.10
N LEU A 220 4.35 20.79 -23.71
CA LEU A 220 3.10 20.50 -24.42
C LEU A 220 3.06 21.22 -25.77
N ILE A 221 3.57 22.46 -25.83
CA ILE A 221 3.69 23.21 -27.09
C ILE A 221 4.65 22.49 -28.06
N ARG A 222 5.82 22.04 -27.58
CA ARG A 222 6.78 21.28 -28.40
C ARG A 222 6.18 19.96 -28.90
N ALA A 223 5.49 19.22 -28.05
CA ALA A 223 4.81 17.98 -28.44
C ALA A 223 3.73 18.25 -29.51
N GLY A 224 2.93 19.31 -29.34
CA GLY A 224 1.94 19.73 -30.34
C GLY A 224 2.56 20.12 -31.68
N MET A 225 3.65 20.89 -31.66
CA MET A 225 4.37 21.30 -32.87
C MET A 225 4.98 20.11 -33.63
N ILE A 226 5.50 19.10 -32.91
CA ILE A 226 6.02 17.87 -33.53
C ILE A 226 4.90 17.10 -34.25
N VAL A 227 3.73 16.98 -33.61
CA VAL A 227 2.57 16.30 -34.20
C VAL A 227 2.08 17.05 -35.45
N ILE A 228 1.97 18.38 -35.39
CA ILE A 228 1.57 19.21 -36.54
C ILE A 228 2.57 19.08 -37.69
N ALA A 229 3.87 19.12 -37.40
CA ALA A 229 4.91 18.95 -38.40
C ALA A 229 4.85 17.56 -39.06
N ALA A 230 4.59 16.50 -38.28
CA ALA A 230 4.43 15.15 -38.81
C ALA A 230 3.22 15.04 -39.76
N PHE A 231 2.08 15.67 -39.42
CA PHE A 231 0.91 15.71 -40.29
C PHE A 231 1.16 16.50 -41.58
N LEU A 232 1.84 17.64 -41.50
CA LEU A 232 2.23 18.42 -42.68
C LEU A 232 3.16 17.64 -43.61
N VAL A 233 4.18 16.97 -43.06
CA VAL A 233 5.09 16.14 -43.84
C VAL A 233 4.34 14.98 -44.50
N ALA A 234 3.43 14.33 -43.78
CA ALA A 234 2.60 13.26 -44.33
C ALA A 234 1.67 13.75 -45.45
N ASP A 235 1.06 14.93 -45.30
CA ASP A 235 0.18 15.50 -46.32
C ASP A 235 0.94 15.93 -47.56
N ILE A 236 2.11 16.57 -47.40
CA ILE A 236 3.00 16.91 -48.53
C ILE A 236 3.47 15.64 -49.26
N ALA A 237 3.84 14.59 -48.52
CA ALA A 237 4.21 13.32 -49.10
C ALA A 237 3.05 12.68 -49.88
N ARG A 238 1.83 12.74 -49.33
CA ARG A 238 0.61 12.29 -50.00
C ARG A 238 0.34 13.08 -51.27
N GLN A 239 0.36 14.40 -51.25
CA GLN A 239 0.14 15.22 -52.44
C GLN A 239 1.17 14.95 -53.54
N ARG A 240 2.45 14.81 -53.17
CA ARG A 240 3.51 14.43 -54.13
C ARG A 240 3.31 13.04 -54.71
N TYR A 241 2.80 12.10 -53.92
CA TYR A 241 2.45 10.76 -54.39
C TYR A 241 1.31 10.83 -55.42
N LEU A 242 0.20 11.49 -55.10
CA LEU A 242 -0.95 11.64 -56.00
C LEU A 242 -0.56 12.31 -57.33
N LEU A 243 0.26 13.37 -57.29
CA LEU A 243 0.77 14.05 -58.48
C LEU A 243 1.65 13.14 -59.36
N ARG A 244 2.38 12.19 -58.78
CA ARG A 244 3.24 11.24 -59.52
C ARG A 244 2.46 10.05 -60.07
N THR A 245 1.45 9.57 -59.36
CA THR A 245 0.73 8.35 -59.73
C THR A 245 -0.55 8.59 -60.52
N GLY A 246 -1.05 9.83 -60.60
CA GLY A 246 -2.25 10.17 -61.37
C GLY A 246 -3.53 9.45 -60.90
N ARG A 247 -3.54 8.99 -59.64
CA ARG A 247 -4.69 8.40 -58.94
C ARG A 247 -4.97 9.24 -57.71
#